data_AF-A0A8J5QQZ9-F1
#
_entry.id   AF-A0A8J5QQZ9-F1
#
_cell.length_a   1.000
_cell.length_b   1.000
_cell.length_c   1.000
_cell.angle_alpha   90.00
_cell.angle_beta   90.00
_cell.angle_gamma   90.00
#
_symmetry.space_group_name_H-M   'P 1'
#
loop_
_entity.id
_entity.type
_entity.pdbx_description
1 polymer ?
#
loop_
_entity_poly.entity_id
_entity_poly.type
_entity_poly.pdbx_seq_one_letter_code
_entity_poly.pdbx_strand_id
1 'polypeptide(L)'
;MVVIDNLSKSDIQLLRLMSSMYKLFGLAPISMLEFPIYRNHKKDIGVEFSPSSSALIINSIGLLILLPFEVFYLYGKFTQEYHEESHLRYHFDIFFRINVISIQIILILIFSIKRQEIAAILNSLLFFESDLVRNLRDLDQLHTGQHQHLAVLIAYLLISSVLMFNKLMVQDTLQAVVNVLPKFAIRNLMIQYTILLIFIKKKYFSLNESLLVLTNRSGQMCYPFISVFDPPSEETVLDYVVFIRKTYSSLSGISNSIAQFYSIPMLVSLVYYFLGAVYVGYLFVSSIGDYLVDKTGGGKIPDCIDHVLLFIMCIYPTIILANSVTAIYEEV
;
A
#
# COMPACT_ATOMS: atom_id res chain seq x y z
N MET A 1 -14.90 -17.46 7.18
CA MET A 1 -15.93 -16.84 8.03
C MET A 1 -15.40 -16.59 9.44
N VAL A 2 -15.31 -15.32 9.84
CA VAL A 2 -14.75 -14.90 11.14
C VAL A 2 -15.73 -13.96 11.85
N VAL A 3 -15.92 -14.15 13.15
CA VAL A 3 -16.83 -13.37 14.01
C VAL A 3 -16.08 -12.14 14.57
N ILE A 4 -16.67 -10.95 14.43
CA ILE A 4 -16.06 -9.65 14.83
C ILE A 4 -15.78 -9.52 16.33
N ASP A 5 -16.48 -10.24 17.21
CA ASP A 5 -16.30 -10.15 18.66
C ASP A 5 -14.89 -10.55 19.15
N ASN A 6 -14.12 -11.26 18.31
CA ASN A 6 -12.75 -11.68 18.60
C ASN A 6 -11.68 -10.91 17.80
N LEU A 7 -12.00 -9.78 17.16
CA LEU A 7 -10.99 -8.96 16.49
C LEU A 7 -10.83 -7.61 17.20
N SER A 8 -9.58 -7.17 17.34
CA SER A 8 -9.27 -5.78 17.66
C SER A 8 -10.01 -4.87 16.67
N LYS A 9 -10.86 -3.96 17.19
CA LYS A 9 -11.62 -2.98 16.39
C LYS A 9 -10.73 -2.21 15.41
N SER A 10 -9.46 -2.03 15.76
CA SER A 10 -8.47 -1.32 14.93
C SER A 10 -7.99 -2.11 13.72
N ASP A 11 -7.81 -3.42 13.84
CA ASP A 11 -7.34 -4.27 12.75
C ASP A 11 -8.47 -4.50 11.73
N ILE A 12 -9.75 -4.53 12.19
CA ILE A 12 -10.93 -4.47 11.30
C ILE A 12 -11.00 -3.13 10.56
N GLN A 13 -10.75 -2.01 11.25
CA GLN A 13 -10.75 -0.70 10.61
C GLN A 13 -9.64 -0.58 9.56
N LEU A 14 -8.45 -1.14 9.83
CA LEU A 14 -7.36 -1.20 8.87
C LEU A 14 -7.73 -2.06 7.65
N LEU A 15 -8.32 -3.24 7.86
CA LEU A 15 -8.80 -4.10 6.78
C LEU A 15 -9.92 -3.45 5.96
N ARG A 16 -10.84 -2.72 6.61
CA ARG A 16 -11.84 -1.88 5.93
C ARG A 16 -11.20 -0.77 5.12
N LEU A 17 -10.21 -0.08 5.68
CA LEU A 17 -9.47 0.96 4.98
C LEU A 17 -8.75 0.39 3.76
N MET A 18 -8.05 -0.74 3.91
CA MET A 18 -7.42 -1.44 2.79
C MET A 18 -8.44 -1.84 1.73
N SER A 19 -9.58 -2.42 2.12
CA SER A 19 -10.66 -2.76 1.18
C SER A 19 -11.22 -1.53 0.46
N SER A 20 -11.35 -0.42 1.18
CA SER A 20 -11.86 0.84 0.63
C SER A 20 -10.84 1.44 -0.33
N MET A 21 -9.55 1.37 0.00
CA MET A 21 -8.45 1.74 -0.88
C MET A 21 -8.41 0.88 -2.15
N TYR A 22 -8.58 -0.44 -2.05
CA TYR A 22 -8.69 -1.31 -3.24
C TYR A 22 -9.86 -0.90 -4.15
N LYS A 23 -11.00 -0.51 -3.55
CA LYS A 23 -12.17 -0.01 -4.29
C LYS A 23 -11.94 1.36 -4.94
N LEU A 24 -11.32 2.30 -4.22
CA LEU A 24 -11.19 3.69 -4.64
C LEU A 24 -10.16 3.90 -5.76
N PHE A 25 -9.18 2.99 -5.89
CA PHE A 25 -8.07 3.14 -6.85
C PHE A 25 -8.18 2.30 -8.13
N GLY A 26 -9.34 1.68 -8.41
CA GLY A 26 -9.54 0.91 -9.65
C GLY A 26 -8.61 -0.31 -9.78
N LEU A 27 -8.05 -0.78 -8.66
CA LEU A 27 -7.38 -2.08 -8.57
C LEU A 27 -8.31 -3.13 -7.98
N ALA A 28 -9.57 -2.79 -7.78
CA ALA A 28 -10.55 -3.56 -7.05
C ALA A 28 -10.74 -4.95 -7.67
N PRO A 29 -10.51 -6.01 -6.87
CA PRO A 29 -11.04 -7.31 -7.22
C PRO A 29 -11.90 -7.86 -6.09
N ILE A 30 -12.09 -7.10 -4.98
CA ILE A 30 -12.55 -7.66 -3.72
C ILE A 30 -13.60 -6.76 -3.06
N SER A 31 -14.71 -7.37 -2.65
CA SER A 31 -15.72 -6.80 -1.77
C SER A 31 -15.60 -7.46 -0.39
N MET A 32 -15.50 -6.64 0.65
CA MET A 32 -15.77 -7.07 2.02
C MET A 32 -17.28 -7.29 2.16
N LEU A 33 -17.68 -8.52 2.44
CA LEU A 33 -19.05 -8.92 2.76
C LEU A 33 -19.17 -8.98 4.28
N GLU A 34 -20.15 -8.26 4.81
CA GLU A 34 -20.54 -8.34 6.21
C GLU A 34 -21.86 -9.12 6.28
N PHE A 35 -21.92 -10.14 7.12
CA PHE A 35 -23.12 -10.95 7.30
C PHE A 35 -23.42 -11.15 8.78
N PRO A 36 -24.70 -11.12 9.20
CA PRO A 36 -25.05 -11.34 10.59
C PRO A 36 -24.79 -12.80 10.97
N ILE A 37 -24.09 -13.01 12.09
CA ILE A 37 -23.92 -14.31 12.73
C ILE A 37 -24.73 -14.28 14.02
N TYR A 38 -25.68 -15.19 14.17
CA TYR A 38 -26.42 -15.33 15.43
C TYR A 38 -25.78 -16.41 16.28
N ARG A 39 -25.20 -16.00 17.43
CA ARG A 39 -24.58 -16.92 18.38
C ARG A 39 -25.06 -16.57 19.79
N ASN A 40 -25.56 -17.57 20.54
CA ASN A 40 -26.06 -17.39 21.91
C ASN A 40 -27.02 -16.19 22.09
N HIS A 41 -27.98 -16.02 21.17
CA HIS A 41 -28.96 -14.93 21.15
C HIS A 41 -28.37 -13.50 21.05
N LYS A 42 -27.07 -13.36 20.78
CA LYS A 42 -26.45 -12.11 20.34
C LYS A 42 -26.25 -12.12 18.83
N LYS A 43 -26.41 -10.93 18.24
CA LYS A 43 -26.18 -10.69 16.82
C LYS A 43 -24.75 -10.19 16.67
N ASP A 44 -23.88 -11.06 16.21
CA ASP A 44 -22.51 -10.72 15.85
C ASP A 44 -22.44 -10.43 14.34
N ILE A 45 -21.36 -9.79 13.91
CA ILE A 45 -21.12 -9.52 12.50
C ILE A 45 -19.95 -10.40 12.06
N GLY A 46 -20.16 -11.16 11.00
CA GLY A 46 -19.15 -11.93 10.31
C GLY A 46 -18.59 -11.17 9.13
N VAL A 47 -17.30 -11.36 8.85
CA VAL A 47 -16.61 -10.73 7.73
C VAL A 47 -16.00 -11.78 6.82
N GLU A 48 -16.10 -11.54 5.50
CA GLU A 48 -15.39 -12.29 4.48
C GLU A 48 -15.05 -11.41 3.27
N PHE A 49 -13.90 -11.64 2.65
CA PHE A 49 -13.52 -11.03 1.40
C PHE A 49 -13.94 -11.91 0.23
N SER A 50 -14.74 -11.36 -0.70
CA SER A 50 -15.22 -12.06 -1.88
C SER A 50 -14.76 -11.35 -3.15
N PRO A 51 -14.44 -12.08 -4.23
CA PRO A 51 -14.13 -11.47 -5.50
C PRO A 51 -15.33 -10.69 -6.06
N SER A 52 -15.14 -9.42 -6.41
CA SER A 52 -16.19 -8.57 -6.95
C SER A 52 -16.22 -8.56 -8.48
N SER A 53 -17.35 -8.95 -9.08
CA SER A 53 -17.57 -8.87 -10.53
C SER A 53 -17.76 -7.44 -11.04
N SER A 54 -18.32 -6.53 -10.23
CA SER A 54 -18.49 -5.12 -10.59
C SER A 54 -17.15 -4.39 -10.73
N ALA A 55 -16.14 -4.88 -10.02
CA ALA A 55 -14.82 -4.32 -10.03
C ALA A 55 -14.07 -4.55 -11.36
N LEU A 56 -14.26 -5.72 -12.00
CA LEU A 56 -13.77 -5.95 -13.37
C LEU A 56 -14.39 -4.96 -14.37
N ILE A 57 -15.69 -4.71 -14.23
CA ILE A 57 -16.41 -3.81 -15.13
C ILE A 57 -15.88 -2.38 -14.97
N ILE A 58 -15.70 -1.91 -13.73
CA ILE A 58 -15.15 -0.58 -13.44
C ILE A 58 -13.71 -0.44 -13.97
N ASN A 59 -12.85 -1.44 -13.74
CA ASN A 59 -11.46 -1.39 -14.21
C ASN A 59 -11.38 -1.44 -15.74
N SER A 60 -12.25 -2.22 -16.39
CA SER A 60 -12.35 -2.30 -17.86
C SER A 60 -12.86 -1.00 -18.47
N ILE A 61 -13.89 -0.39 -17.87
CA ILE A 61 -14.41 0.92 -18.29
C ILE A 61 -13.34 2.00 -18.07
N GLY A 62 -12.64 1.97 -16.93
CA GLY A 62 -11.54 2.87 -16.63
C GLY A 62 -10.43 2.79 -17.67
N LEU A 63 -9.99 1.59 -18.06
CA LEU A 63 -9.04 1.40 -19.16
C LEU A 63 -9.56 1.93 -20.50
N LEU A 64 -10.82 1.62 -20.83
CA LEU A 64 -11.44 2.04 -22.09
C LEU A 64 -11.60 3.56 -22.19
N ILE A 65 -11.70 4.28 -21.07
CA ILE A 65 -11.77 5.74 -21.05
C ILE A 65 -10.37 6.36 -20.99
N LEU A 66 -9.50 5.86 -20.11
CA LEU A 66 -8.19 6.46 -19.85
C LEU A 66 -7.20 6.24 -20.98
N LEU A 67 -7.20 5.07 -21.63
CA LEU A 67 -6.27 4.78 -22.71
C LEU A 67 -6.48 5.68 -23.94
N PRO A 68 -7.70 5.83 -24.49
CA PRO A 68 -7.91 6.73 -25.61
C PRO A 68 -7.63 8.19 -25.24
N PHE A 69 -7.90 8.59 -24.00
CA PHE A 69 -7.63 9.95 -23.54
C PHE A 69 -6.13 10.25 -23.45
N GLU A 70 -5.31 9.35 -22.91
CA GLU A 70 -3.86 9.50 -22.88
C GLU A 70 -3.25 9.46 -24.29
N VAL A 71 -3.77 8.60 -25.17
CA VAL A 71 -3.32 8.55 -26.58
C VAL A 71 -3.70 9.83 -27.33
N PHE A 72 -4.92 10.33 -27.16
CA PHE A 72 -5.38 11.57 -27.79
C PHE A 72 -4.64 12.78 -27.24
N TYR A 73 -4.36 12.80 -25.93
CA TYR A 73 -3.54 13.82 -25.31
C TYR A 73 -2.12 13.83 -25.87
N LEU A 74 -1.51 12.66 -25.98
CA LEU A 74 -0.20 12.50 -26.59
C LEU A 74 -0.20 13.05 -28.03
N TYR A 75 -1.22 12.70 -28.82
CA TYR A 75 -1.45 13.21 -30.18
C TYR A 75 -1.62 14.74 -30.24
N GLY A 76 -2.37 15.32 -29.30
CA GLY A 76 -2.51 16.77 -29.15
C GLY A 76 -1.17 17.45 -28.90
N LYS A 77 -0.35 16.88 -28.00
CA LYS A 77 0.99 17.42 -27.71
C LYS A 77 1.94 17.27 -28.91
N PHE A 78 1.84 16.18 -29.68
CA PHE A 78 2.56 16.02 -30.94
C PHE A 78 2.20 17.10 -31.98
N THR A 79 0.99 17.68 -31.92
CA THR A 79 0.48 18.60 -32.96
C THR A 79 0.54 20.08 -32.59
N GLN A 80 0.49 20.45 -31.30
CA GLN A 80 0.36 21.86 -30.87
C GLN A 80 1.65 22.54 -30.36
N GLU A 81 2.68 21.82 -29.91
CA GLU A 81 3.66 22.42 -28.98
C GLU A 81 5.12 22.27 -29.43
N TYR A 82 5.39 22.35 -30.73
CA TYR A 82 6.70 21.97 -31.29
C TYR A 82 7.65 23.12 -31.65
N HIS A 83 7.34 24.35 -31.30
CA HIS A 83 8.21 25.46 -31.70
C HIS A 83 9.29 25.89 -30.68
N GLU A 84 9.24 25.44 -29.42
CA GLU A 84 10.08 26.04 -28.36
C GLU A 84 10.77 25.06 -27.36
N GLU A 85 10.52 23.73 -27.39
CA GLU A 85 11.14 22.77 -26.45
C GLU A 85 12.32 21.96 -27.03
N SER A 86 13.27 21.53 -26.17
CA SER A 86 14.43 20.74 -26.59
C SER A 86 14.04 19.32 -27.05
N HIS A 87 14.67 18.82 -28.13
CA HIS A 87 14.43 17.47 -28.68
C HIS A 87 14.53 16.35 -27.63
N LEU A 88 15.40 16.51 -26.63
CA LEU A 88 15.59 15.53 -25.56
C LEU A 88 14.39 15.44 -24.62
N ARG A 89 13.81 16.59 -24.22
CA ARG A 89 12.63 16.65 -23.35
C ARG A 89 11.44 15.93 -24.00
N TYR A 90 11.25 16.13 -25.29
CA TYR A 90 10.23 15.46 -26.07
C TYR A 90 10.34 13.93 -26.04
N HIS A 91 11.53 13.39 -26.31
CA HIS A 91 11.73 11.94 -26.30
C HIS A 91 11.51 11.35 -24.90
N PHE A 92 11.91 12.06 -23.84
CA PHE A 92 11.63 11.67 -22.47
C PHE A 92 10.14 11.69 -22.14
N ASP A 93 9.40 12.71 -22.53
CA ASP A 93 7.95 12.82 -22.31
C ASP A 93 7.19 11.65 -22.94
N ILE A 94 7.50 11.33 -24.19
CA ILE A 94 6.87 10.21 -24.91
C ILE A 94 7.22 8.89 -24.23
N PHE A 95 8.51 8.65 -24.00
CA PHE A 95 8.96 7.42 -23.37
C PHE A 95 8.29 7.22 -22.01
N PHE A 96 8.24 8.26 -21.18
CA PHE A 96 7.63 8.19 -19.86
C PHE A 96 6.12 7.90 -19.92
N ARG A 97 5.39 8.54 -20.85
CA ARG A 97 3.94 8.29 -21.02
C ARG A 97 3.63 6.89 -21.53
N ILE A 98 4.40 6.39 -22.51
CA ILE A 98 4.25 5.01 -22.98
C ILE A 98 4.46 4.04 -21.81
N ASN A 99 5.49 4.26 -20.99
CA ASN A 99 5.74 3.43 -19.81
C ASN A 99 4.56 3.49 -18.82
N VAL A 100 4.02 4.68 -18.51
CA VAL A 100 2.85 4.85 -17.62
C VAL A 100 1.66 4.00 -18.11
N ILE A 101 1.38 4.04 -19.41
CA ILE A 101 0.29 3.29 -20.03
C ILE A 101 0.54 1.78 -19.94
N SER A 102 1.73 1.32 -20.36
CA SER A 102 2.08 -0.10 -20.34
C SER A 102 1.97 -0.68 -18.93
N ILE A 103 2.46 0.05 -17.93
CA ILE A 103 2.46 -0.39 -16.54
C ILE A 103 1.04 -0.50 -15.99
N GLN A 104 0.17 0.46 -16.28
CA GLN A 104 -1.24 0.38 -15.87
C GLN A 104 -1.96 -0.81 -16.48
N ILE A 105 -1.75 -1.08 -17.77
CA ILE A 105 -2.34 -2.24 -18.44
C ILE A 105 -1.89 -3.53 -17.73
N ILE A 106 -0.58 -3.66 -17.46
CA ILE A 106 -0.02 -4.82 -16.75
C ILE A 106 -0.65 -4.97 -15.36
N LEU A 107 -0.71 -3.89 -14.58
CA LEU A 107 -1.29 -3.92 -13.23
C LEU A 107 -2.76 -4.34 -13.26
N ILE A 108 -3.56 -3.75 -14.14
CA ILE A 108 -4.99 -4.07 -14.22
C ILE A 108 -5.20 -5.53 -14.67
N LEU A 109 -4.40 -6.02 -15.62
CA LEU A 109 -4.45 -7.43 -16.03
C LEU A 109 -4.12 -8.37 -14.87
N ILE A 110 -3.04 -8.11 -14.13
CA ILE A 110 -2.64 -8.93 -12.99
C ILE A 110 -3.75 -8.97 -11.93
N PHE A 111 -4.26 -7.80 -11.52
CA PHE A 111 -5.30 -7.71 -10.50
C PHE A 111 -6.65 -8.29 -10.95
N SER A 112 -6.93 -8.25 -12.25
CA SER A 112 -8.12 -8.86 -12.85
C SER A 112 -8.04 -10.39 -12.87
N ILE A 113 -6.89 -10.94 -13.27
CA ILE A 113 -6.67 -12.40 -13.38
C ILE A 113 -6.56 -13.02 -11.98
N LYS A 114 -5.74 -12.43 -11.11
CA LYS A 114 -5.42 -12.99 -9.78
C LYS A 114 -6.38 -12.53 -8.68
N ARG A 115 -7.57 -12.04 -9.03
CA ARG A 115 -8.57 -11.55 -8.06
C ARG A 115 -8.96 -12.53 -6.96
N GLN A 116 -9.04 -13.83 -7.30
CA GLN A 116 -9.40 -14.87 -6.35
C GLN A 116 -8.25 -15.13 -5.36
N GLU A 117 -7.01 -15.03 -5.84
CA GLU A 117 -5.79 -15.23 -5.04
C GLU A 117 -5.69 -14.16 -3.94
N ILE A 118 -5.87 -12.89 -4.28
CA ILE A 118 -5.84 -11.80 -3.29
C ILE A 118 -7.02 -11.86 -2.30
N ALA A 119 -8.21 -12.28 -2.73
CA ALA A 119 -9.34 -12.51 -1.82
C ALA A 119 -9.03 -13.64 -0.83
N ALA A 120 -8.45 -14.74 -1.31
CA ALA A 120 -8.03 -15.87 -0.48
C ALA A 120 -6.96 -15.45 0.53
N ILE A 121 -5.94 -14.69 0.09
CA ILE A 121 -4.89 -14.14 0.96
C ILE A 121 -5.48 -13.31 2.10
N LEU A 122 -6.39 -12.37 1.79
CA LEU A 122 -7.01 -11.53 2.81
C LEU A 122 -7.90 -12.34 3.77
N ASN A 123 -8.59 -13.37 3.27
CA ASN A 123 -9.35 -14.28 4.12
C ASN A 123 -8.45 -15.12 5.03
N SER A 124 -7.32 -15.61 4.53
CA SER A 124 -6.32 -16.31 5.34
C SER A 124 -5.76 -15.41 6.43
N LEU A 125 -5.49 -14.14 6.12
CA LEU A 125 -5.02 -13.14 7.08
C LEU A 125 -6.08 -12.86 8.17
N LEU A 126 -7.34 -12.72 7.76
CA LEU A 126 -8.48 -12.50 8.67
C LEU A 126 -8.74 -13.73 9.57
N PHE A 127 -8.60 -14.94 9.02
CA PHE A 127 -8.72 -16.18 9.79
C PHE A 127 -7.57 -16.31 10.80
N PHE A 128 -6.34 -16.06 10.35
CA PHE A 128 -5.15 -16.03 11.21
C PHE A 128 -5.34 -15.06 12.38
N GLU A 129 -5.80 -13.85 12.11
CA GLU A 129 -6.07 -12.84 13.13
C GLU A 129 -7.05 -13.35 14.19
N SER A 130 -8.16 -13.93 13.74
CA SER A 130 -9.18 -14.45 14.65
C SER A 130 -8.70 -15.60 15.53
N ASP A 131 -7.80 -16.43 15.00
CA ASP A 131 -7.21 -17.54 15.74
C ASP A 131 -6.15 -17.03 16.72
N LEU A 132 -5.35 -16.05 16.31
CA LEU A 132 -4.37 -15.38 17.16
C LEU A 132 -5.03 -14.71 18.36
N VAL A 133 -6.05 -13.87 18.14
CA VAL A 133 -6.74 -13.15 19.23
C VAL A 133 -7.49 -14.11 20.15
N ARG A 134 -8.06 -15.20 19.61
CA ARG A 134 -8.75 -16.20 20.43
C ARG A 134 -7.79 -16.91 21.39
N ASN A 135 -6.59 -17.20 20.93
CA ASN A 135 -5.64 -18.03 21.69
C ASN A 135 -4.63 -17.19 22.51
N LEU A 136 -4.40 -15.93 22.14
CA LEU A 136 -3.47 -15.00 22.79
C LEU A 136 -4.17 -13.75 23.34
N ARG A 137 -5.42 -13.90 23.78
CA ARG A 137 -6.42 -12.88 24.18
C ARG A 137 -5.91 -11.61 24.89
N ASP A 138 -4.78 -11.68 25.60
CA ASP A 138 -4.20 -10.59 26.38
C ASP A 138 -3.01 -9.86 25.71
N LEU A 139 -2.36 -10.44 24.69
CA LEU A 139 -1.25 -9.80 23.96
C LEU A 139 -1.71 -8.77 22.93
N ASP A 140 -2.99 -8.83 22.52
CA ASP A 140 -3.55 -7.93 21.50
C ASP A 140 -3.82 -6.51 22.03
N GLN A 141 -3.85 -6.35 23.37
CA GLN A 141 -3.92 -5.05 24.02
C GLN A 141 -2.58 -4.29 24.02
N LEU A 142 -1.46 -4.98 23.75
CA LEU A 142 -0.16 -4.44 24.10
C LEU A 142 0.39 -3.38 23.14
N HIS A 143 -0.10 -3.21 21.90
CA HIS A 143 0.70 -2.45 20.92
C HIS A 143 0.00 -1.46 19.98
N THR A 144 0.45 -0.21 20.16
CA THR A 144 0.24 1.08 19.48
C THR A 144 0.83 1.16 18.04
N GLY A 145 0.84 0.06 17.29
CA GLY A 145 1.28 0.05 15.88
C GLY A 145 0.38 0.87 14.93
N GLN A 146 -0.82 1.22 15.40
CA GLN A 146 -1.79 2.07 14.70
C GLN A 146 -1.19 3.42 14.27
N HIS A 147 -0.32 4.02 15.10
CA HIS A 147 0.27 5.32 14.79
C HIS A 147 1.17 5.27 13.56
N GLN A 148 1.89 4.17 13.35
CA GLN A 148 2.78 4.03 12.18
C GLN A 148 1.98 3.87 10.89
N HIS A 149 0.93 3.03 10.89
CA HIS A 149 0.02 2.90 9.75
C HIS A 149 -0.67 4.22 9.41
N LEU A 150 -1.19 4.92 10.43
CA LEU A 150 -1.89 6.19 10.27
C LEU A 150 -0.93 7.30 9.81
N ALA A 151 0.29 7.34 10.34
CA ALA A 151 1.30 8.33 9.95
C ALA A 151 1.73 8.17 8.48
N VAL A 152 2.01 6.94 8.03
CA VAL A 152 2.37 6.66 6.63
C VAL A 152 1.23 7.08 5.69
N LEU A 153 -0.01 6.74 6.06
CA LEU A 153 -1.20 7.10 5.29
C LEU A 153 -1.43 8.62 5.24
N ILE A 154 -1.38 9.31 6.38
CA ILE A 154 -1.59 10.76 6.47
C ILE A 154 -0.52 11.50 5.68
N ALA A 155 0.75 11.13 5.85
CA ALA A 155 1.84 11.74 5.11
C ALA A 155 1.67 11.55 3.59
N TYR A 156 1.32 10.34 3.14
CA TYR A 156 1.04 10.10 1.72
C TYR A 156 -0.15 10.92 1.19
N LEU A 157 -1.25 10.98 1.94
CA LEU A 157 -2.43 11.76 1.56
C LEU A 157 -2.13 13.26 1.50
N LEU A 158 -1.34 13.77 2.43
CA LEU A 158 -0.96 15.18 2.49
C LEU A 158 -0.05 15.56 1.32
N ILE A 159 0.97 14.76 1.00
CA ILE A 159 1.82 15.03 -0.17
C ILE A 159 0.98 14.92 -1.46
N SER A 160 0.02 13.98 -1.51
CA SER A 160 -0.83 13.77 -2.69
C SER A 160 -1.82 14.92 -2.89
N SER A 161 -2.40 15.46 -1.82
CA SER A 161 -3.34 16.57 -1.88
C SER A 161 -2.65 17.87 -2.30
N VAL A 162 -1.45 18.13 -1.79
CA VAL A 162 -0.64 19.29 -2.19
C VAL A 162 -0.29 19.23 -3.68
N LEU A 163 0.11 18.06 -4.19
CA LEU A 163 0.41 17.88 -5.60
C LEU A 163 -0.83 18.07 -6.49
N MET A 164 -1.97 17.51 -6.08
CA MET A 164 -3.24 17.68 -6.79
C MET A 164 -3.67 19.15 -6.82
N PHE A 165 -3.56 19.83 -5.69
CA PHE A 165 -3.89 21.25 -5.59
C PHE A 165 -3.03 22.08 -6.52
N ASN A 166 -1.71 21.84 -6.57
CA ASN A 166 -0.83 22.58 -7.46
C ASN A 166 -1.17 22.34 -8.94
N LYS A 167 -1.46 21.09 -9.33
CA LYS A 167 -1.86 20.77 -10.71
C LYS A 167 -3.21 21.37 -11.10
N LEU A 168 -4.18 21.42 -10.19
CA LEU A 168 -5.47 22.06 -10.43
C LEU A 168 -5.37 23.59 -10.57
N MET A 169 -4.36 24.21 -9.97
CA MET A 169 -4.13 25.66 -10.11
C MET A 169 -3.45 26.04 -11.42
N VAL A 170 -2.71 25.11 -12.05
CA VAL A 170 -1.88 25.39 -13.23
C VAL A 170 -2.50 24.84 -14.52
N GLN A 171 -3.28 23.76 -14.46
CA GLN A 171 -3.82 23.08 -15.63
C GLN A 171 -5.35 23.11 -15.66
N ASP A 172 -5.93 22.99 -16.85
CA ASP A 172 -7.36 22.72 -17.01
C ASP A 172 -7.74 21.47 -16.21
N THR A 173 -8.87 21.54 -15.51
CA THR A 173 -9.34 20.49 -14.60
C THR A 173 -9.37 19.10 -15.24
N LEU A 174 -9.79 19.01 -16.50
CA LEU A 174 -9.82 17.77 -17.27
C LEU A 174 -8.40 17.22 -17.53
N GLN A 175 -7.47 18.09 -17.90
CA GLN A 175 -6.08 17.74 -18.18
C GLN A 175 -5.33 17.32 -16.90
N ALA A 176 -5.60 18.00 -15.78
CA ALA A 176 -5.07 17.66 -14.47
C ALA A 176 -5.54 16.25 -14.03
N VAL A 177 -6.84 15.96 -14.17
CA VAL A 177 -7.40 14.64 -13.82
C VAL A 177 -6.78 13.54 -14.67
N VAL A 178 -6.66 13.74 -15.98
CA VAL A 178 -6.06 12.75 -16.89
C VAL A 178 -4.59 12.55 -16.60
N ASN A 179 -3.83 13.59 -16.26
CA ASN A 179 -2.40 13.44 -15.94
C ASN A 179 -2.14 12.80 -14.57
N VAL A 180 -3.04 12.97 -13.61
CA VAL A 180 -2.84 12.54 -12.22
C VAL A 180 -3.40 11.16 -11.95
N LEU A 181 -4.63 10.88 -12.40
CA LEU A 181 -5.37 9.64 -12.08
C LEU A 181 -4.62 8.36 -12.49
N PRO A 182 -4.01 8.26 -13.70
CA PRO A 182 -3.32 7.06 -14.14
C PRO A 182 -2.07 6.77 -13.28
N LYS A 183 -1.33 7.83 -12.93
CA LYS A 183 -0.15 7.76 -12.04
C LYS A 183 -0.55 7.50 -10.59
N PHE A 184 -1.76 7.85 -10.20
CA PHE A 184 -2.28 7.66 -8.85
C PHE A 184 -2.49 6.17 -8.54
N ALA A 185 -2.98 5.37 -9.49
CA ALA A 185 -3.14 3.92 -9.28
C ALA A 185 -1.81 3.20 -8.96
N ILE A 186 -0.76 3.48 -9.74
CA ILE A 186 0.58 2.91 -9.52
C ILE A 186 1.13 3.32 -8.14
N ARG A 187 0.92 4.58 -7.75
CA ARG A 187 1.41 5.09 -6.46
C ARG A 187 0.74 4.44 -5.26
N ASN A 188 -0.58 4.27 -5.34
CA ASN A 188 -1.33 3.66 -4.26
C ASN A 188 -0.98 2.17 -4.07
N LEU A 189 -0.60 1.45 -5.13
CA LEU A 189 -0.21 0.05 -5.02
C LEU A 189 0.98 -0.16 -4.06
N MET A 190 2.02 0.68 -4.15
CA MET A 190 3.17 0.55 -3.24
C MET A 190 2.78 0.84 -1.79
N ILE A 191 1.97 1.87 -1.56
CA ILE A 191 1.49 2.21 -0.21
C ILE A 191 0.62 1.08 0.36
N GLN A 192 -0.25 0.48 -0.45
CA GLN A 192 -1.06 -0.67 -0.04
C GLN A 192 -0.19 -1.85 0.40
N TYR A 193 0.81 -2.20 -0.39
CA TYR A 193 1.72 -3.28 -0.05
C TYR A 193 2.52 -2.96 1.22
N THR A 194 3.00 -1.74 1.37
CA THR A 194 3.69 -1.31 2.60
C THR A 194 2.80 -1.40 3.83
N ILE A 195 1.53 -0.97 3.76
CA ILE A 195 0.59 -1.11 4.89
C ILE A 195 0.44 -2.59 5.28
N LEU A 196 0.34 -3.46 4.29
CA LEU A 196 0.22 -4.91 4.48
C LEU A 196 1.49 -5.50 5.11
N LEU A 197 2.68 -5.04 4.71
CA LEU A 197 3.95 -5.42 5.33
C LEU A 197 4.02 -4.99 6.80
N ILE A 198 3.67 -3.75 7.12
CA ILE A 198 3.64 -3.28 8.51
C ILE A 198 2.68 -4.13 9.35
N PHE A 199 1.55 -4.55 8.77
CA PHE A 199 0.60 -5.45 9.45
C PHE A 199 1.22 -6.81 9.75
N ILE A 200 1.89 -7.43 8.77
CA ILE A 200 2.60 -8.71 8.97
C ILE A 200 3.71 -8.57 10.01
N LYS A 201 4.51 -7.50 9.93
CA LYS A 201 5.59 -7.21 10.89
C LYS A 201 5.06 -7.21 12.32
N LYS A 202 3.96 -6.50 12.56
CA LYS A 202 3.30 -6.44 13.88
C LYS A 202 2.98 -7.84 14.42
N LYS A 203 2.56 -8.77 13.56
CA LYS A 203 2.21 -10.13 13.96
C LYS A 203 3.44 -10.99 14.25
N TYR A 204 4.53 -10.85 13.48
CA TYR A 204 5.81 -11.49 13.83
C TYR A 204 6.36 -10.98 15.16
N PHE A 205 6.38 -9.67 15.36
CA PHE A 205 6.81 -9.07 16.62
C PHE A 205 6.01 -9.60 17.82
N SER A 206 4.68 -9.69 17.70
CA SER A 206 3.83 -10.24 18.77
C SER A 206 4.14 -11.71 19.08
N LEU A 207 4.46 -12.52 18.07
CA LEU A 207 4.88 -13.92 18.27
C LEU A 207 6.26 -14.00 18.94
N ASN A 208 7.19 -13.13 18.55
CA ASN A 208 8.53 -13.06 19.14
C ASN A 208 8.47 -12.64 20.62
N GLU A 209 7.67 -11.63 20.95
CA GLU A 209 7.41 -11.23 22.34
C GLU A 209 6.79 -12.38 23.14
N SER A 210 5.85 -13.14 22.55
CA SER A 210 5.26 -14.31 23.21
C SER A 210 6.31 -15.40 23.52
N LEU A 211 7.29 -15.60 22.64
CA LEU A 211 8.42 -16.52 22.88
C LEU A 211 9.37 -15.99 23.95
N LEU A 212 9.65 -14.68 23.97
CA LEU A 212 10.50 -14.05 24.97
C LEU A 212 9.88 -14.20 26.37
N VAL A 213 8.57 -14.00 26.51
CA VAL A 213 7.86 -14.20 27.80
C VAL A 213 8.02 -15.63 28.33
N LEU A 214 8.00 -16.64 27.46
CA LEU A 214 8.23 -18.04 27.88
C LEU A 214 9.67 -18.30 28.31
N THR A 215 10.62 -17.69 27.60
CA THR A 215 12.06 -17.91 27.81
C THR A 215 12.54 -17.19 29.08
N ASN A 216 11.94 -16.06 29.42
CA ASN A 216 12.39 -15.17 30.48
C ASN A 216 11.82 -15.50 31.89
N ARG A 217 11.44 -16.76 32.12
CA ARG A 217 11.07 -17.30 33.45
C ARG A 217 12.13 -17.09 34.54
N SER A 218 13.35 -16.70 34.18
CA SER A 218 14.46 -16.44 35.12
C SER A 218 14.57 -14.98 35.60
N GLY A 219 13.64 -14.10 35.22
CA GLY A 219 13.43 -12.81 35.86
C GLY A 219 14.58 -11.82 35.69
N GLN A 220 14.60 -11.07 34.58
CA GLN A 220 15.32 -9.78 34.50
C GLN A 220 15.01 -9.00 33.21
N MET A 221 13.74 -8.68 32.95
CA MET A 221 13.39 -7.48 32.18
C MET A 221 12.05 -6.94 32.68
N CYS A 222 12.06 -5.75 33.29
CA CYS A 222 10.84 -5.01 33.64
C CYS A 222 10.21 -4.46 32.37
N TYR A 223 9.32 -5.23 31.74
CA TYR A 223 8.37 -4.65 30.81
C TYR A 223 7.19 -4.08 31.63
N PRO A 224 6.97 -2.75 31.62
CA PRO A 224 5.97 -2.10 32.48
C PRO A 224 4.50 -2.46 32.18
N PHE A 225 4.25 -3.34 31.20
CA PHE A 225 2.92 -3.64 30.68
C PHE A 225 2.50 -5.12 30.80
N ILE A 226 3.33 -5.99 31.39
CA ILE A 226 3.01 -7.42 31.54
C ILE A 226 2.46 -7.66 32.95
N SER A 227 1.14 -7.55 33.13
CA SER A 227 0.49 -8.02 34.34
C SER A 227 0.36 -9.53 34.30
N VAL A 228 1.22 -10.21 35.07
CA VAL A 228 0.97 -11.47 35.78
C VAL A 228 0.43 -12.61 34.91
N PHE A 229 1.32 -13.32 34.22
CA PHE A 229 1.07 -14.73 33.92
C PHE A 229 1.35 -15.55 35.18
N ASP A 230 0.34 -16.24 35.70
CA ASP A 230 0.57 -17.37 36.61
C ASP A 230 1.47 -18.38 35.88
N PRO A 231 2.53 -18.90 36.52
CA PRO A 231 3.49 -19.76 35.86
C PRO A 231 2.78 -21.01 35.29
N PRO A 232 2.78 -21.21 33.96
CA PRO A 232 2.16 -22.40 33.38
C PRO A 232 2.82 -23.69 33.92
N SER A 233 2.05 -24.76 34.10
CA SER A 233 2.62 -26.11 34.27
C SER A 233 3.57 -26.47 33.11
N GLU A 234 4.50 -27.40 33.29
CA GLU A 234 5.42 -27.81 32.21
C GLU A 234 4.68 -28.31 30.95
N GLU A 235 3.53 -28.99 31.10
CA GLU A 235 2.67 -29.39 29.98
C GLU A 235 2.10 -28.19 29.20
N THR A 236 1.71 -27.11 29.90
CA THR A 236 1.16 -25.92 29.24
C THR A 236 2.23 -25.09 28.53
N VAL A 237 3.50 -25.20 28.91
CA VAL A 237 4.62 -24.59 28.16
C VAL A 237 4.85 -25.29 26.83
N LEU A 238 4.85 -26.64 26.83
CA LEU A 238 5.04 -27.41 25.60
C LEU A 238 3.92 -27.12 24.59
N ASP A 239 2.67 -27.15 25.05
CA ASP A 239 1.51 -26.85 24.22
C ASP A 239 1.56 -25.42 23.65
N TYR A 240 2.03 -24.46 24.45
CA TYR A 240 2.14 -23.06 24.04
C TYR A 240 3.29 -22.84 23.03
N VAL A 241 4.43 -23.53 23.19
CA VAL A 241 5.53 -23.51 22.21
C VAL A 241 5.10 -24.16 20.89
N VAL A 242 4.39 -25.30 20.93
CA VAL A 242 3.84 -25.95 19.74
C VAL A 242 2.83 -25.03 19.05
N PHE A 243 1.99 -24.35 19.82
CA PHE A 243 1.07 -23.35 19.31
C PHE A 243 1.80 -22.21 18.59
N ILE A 244 2.78 -21.56 19.23
CA ILE A 244 3.54 -20.46 18.61
C ILE A 244 4.22 -20.93 17.32
N ARG A 245 4.87 -22.09 17.34
CA ARG A 245 5.55 -22.62 16.14
C ARG A 245 4.56 -22.83 14.98
N LYS A 246 3.39 -23.39 15.27
CA LYS A 246 2.33 -23.57 14.26
C LYS A 246 1.84 -22.22 13.73
N THR A 247 1.66 -21.25 14.61
CA THR A 247 1.20 -19.90 14.26
C THR A 247 2.24 -19.15 13.43
N TYR A 248 3.52 -19.23 13.79
CA TYR A 248 4.62 -18.68 12.99
C TYR A 248 4.68 -19.32 11.60
N SER A 249 4.56 -20.65 11.50
CA SER A 249 4.52 -21.34 10.21
C SER A 249 3.32 -20.92 9.34
N SER A 250 2.16 -20.69 9.96
CA SER A 250 0.97 -20.19 9.27
C SER A 250 1.19 -18.75 8.75
N LEU A 251 1.73 -17.87 9.60
CA LEU A 251 2.04 -16.49 9.23
C LEU A 251 3.09 -16.42 8.10
N SER A 252 4.10 -17.28 8.14
CA SER A 252 5.11 -17.42 7.09
C SER A 252 4.49 -17.87 5.76
N GLY A 253 3.57 -18.84 5.78
CA GLY A 253 2.83 -19.25 4.59
C GLY A 253 1.98 -18.12 3.99
N ILE A 254 1.32 -17.32 4.84
CA ILE A 254 0.54 -16.14 4.43
C ILE A 254 1.46 -15.06 3.84
N SER A 255 2.58 -14.77 4.52
CA SER A 255 3.58 -13.80 4.07
C SER A 255 4.19 -14.18 2.71
N ASN A 256 4.49 -15.46 2.50
CA ASN A 256 4.97 -15.95 1.21
C ASN A 256 3.90 -15.81 0.11
N SER A 257 2.64 -16.14 0.39
CA SER A 257 1.53 -15.96 -0.58
C SER A 257 1.36 -14.49 -0.99
N ILE A 258 1.48 -13.59 -0.01
CA ILE A 258 1.49 -12.14 -0.23
C ILE A 258 2.67 -11.74 -1.12
N ALA A 259 3.88 -12.17 -0.79
CA ALA A 259 5.08 -11.84 -1.56
C ALA A 259 4.99 -12.34 -3.00
N GLN A 260 4.48 -13.56 -3.20
CA GLN A 260 4.26 -14.13 -4.53
C GLN A 260 3.26 -13.32 -5.36
N PHE A 261 2.14 -12.89 -4.76
CA PHE A 261 1.15 -12.06 -5.45
C PHE A 261 1.71 -10.67 -5.83
N TYR A 262 2.37 -9.99 -4.89
CA TYR A 262 2.85 -8.62 -5.08
C TYR A 262 4.19 -8.51 -5.81
N SER A 263 4.96 -9.60 -5.95
CA SER A 263 6.29 -9.61 -6.58
C SER A 263 6.35 -8.87 -7.93
N ILE A 264 5.53 -9.29 -8.91
CA ILE A 264 5.49 -8.71 -10.25
C ILE A 264 4.93 -7.28 -10.22
N PRO A 265 3.74 -7.01 -9.63
CA PRO A 265 3.21 -5.65 -9.52
C PRO A 265 4.20 -4.66 -8.90
N MET A 266 4.91 -5.07 -7.84
CA MET A 266 5.88 -4.22 -7.16
C MET A 266 7.14 -4.00 -7.97
N LEU A 267 7.63 -5.01 -8.70
CA LEU A 267 8.77 -4.84 -9.60
C LEU A 267 8.47 -3.81 -10.68
N VAL A 268 7.29 -3.93 -11.32
CA VAL A 268 6.86 -3.00 -12.36
C VAL A 268 6.67 -1.58 -11.79
N SER A 269 6.08 -1.45 -10.59
CA SER A 269 6.01 -0.16 -9.90
C SER A 269 7.39 0.41 -9.58
N LEU A 270 8.34 -0.38 -9.08
CA LEU A 270 9.69 0.09 -8.78
C LEU A 270 10.40 0.62 -10.04
N VAL A 271 10.26 -0.07 -11.17
CA VAL A 271 10.78 0.41 -12.46
C VAL A 271 10.14 1.75 -12.84
N TYR A 272 8.81 1.89 -12.69
CA TYR A 272 8.12 3.16 -12.91
C TYR A 272 8.69 4.30 -12.07
N TYR A 273 8.84 4.06 -10.76
CA TYR A 273 9.34 5.06 -9.83
C TYR A 273 10.79 5.44 -10.09
N PHE A 274 11.63 4.47 -10.44
CA PHE A 274 13.02 4.71 -10.84
C PHE A 274 13.09 5.58 -12.10
N LEU A 275 12.38 5.21 -13.16
CA LEU A 275 12.32 6.00 -14.40
C LEU A 275 11.72 7.39 -14.15
N GLY A 276 10.72 7.48 -13.28
CA GLY A 276 10.13 8.76 -12.85
C GLY A 276 11.12 9.64 -12.10
N ALA A 277 11.93 9.09 -11.20
CA ALA A 277 12.97 9.84 -10.50
C ALA A 277 14.05 10.35 -11.47
N VAL A 278 14.45 9.55 -12.46
CA VAL A 278 15.40 9.97 -13.51
C VAL A 278 14.81 11.12 -14.34
N TYR A 279 13.55 10.99 -14.76
CA TYR A 279 12.87 12.00 -15.55
C TYR A 279 12.66 13.31 -14.77
N VAL A 280 12.18 13.23 -13.53
CA VAL A 280 12.02 14.41 -12.66
C VAL A 280 13.37 15.04 -12.33
N GLY A 281 14.41 14.25 -12.12
CA GLY A 281 15.77 14.75 -11.94
C GLY A 281 16.27 15.54 -13.14
N TYR A 282 16.01 15.05 -14.36
CA TYR A 282 16.30 15.80 -15.59
C TYR A 282 15.54 17.13 -15.63
N LEU A 283 14.23 17.12 -15.36
CA LEU A 283 13.42 18.35 -15.34
C LEU A 283 13.93 19.35 -14.30
N PHE A 284 14.28 18.89 -13.10
CA PHE A 284 14.82 19.73 -12.04
C PHE A 284 16.14 20.40 -12.46
N VAL A 285 17.07 19.64 -13.03
CA VAL A 285 18.35 20.19 -13.52
C VAL A 285 18.13 21.17 -14.66
N SER A 286 17.20 20.87 -15.58
CA SER A 286 16.83 21.79 -16.67
C SER A 286 16.25 23.09 -16.14
N SER A 287 15.29 23.02 -15.20
CA SER A 287 14.67 24.22 -14.60
C SER A 287 15.67 25.08 -13.84
N ILE A 288 16.66 24.48 -13.16
CA ILE A 288 17.75 25.23 -12.52
C ILE A 288 18.63 25.91 -13.56
N GLY A 289 19.01 25.20 -14.63
CA GLY A 289 19.79 25.76 -15.72
C GLY A 289 19.11 26.98 -16.33
N ASP A 290 17.82 26.86 -16.62
CA ASP A 290 17.02 27.95 -17.18
C ASP A 290 16.86 29.13 -16.20
N TYR A 291 16.72 28.86 -14.89
CA TYR A 291 16.67 29.89 -13.84
C TYR A 291 17.99 30.66 -13.70
N LEU A 292 19.14 29.99 -13.87
CA LEU A 292 20.45 30.63 -13.80
C LEU A 292 20.76 31.50 -15.04
N VAL A 293 20.21 31.12 -16.19
CA VAL A 293 20.40 31.83 -17.47
C VAL A 293 19.43 33.01 -17.62
N ASP A 294 18.19 32.88 -17.13
CA ASP A 294 17.12 33.87 -17.34
C ASP A 294 16.86 34.71 -16.08
N LYS A 295 17.37 35.95 -16.06
CA LYS A 295 17.33 36.87 -14.90
C LYS A 295 15.94 37.43 -14.53
N THR A 296 14.89 37.08 -15.27
CA THR A 296 13.50 37.54 -15.06
C THR A 296 12.69 36.50 -14.27
N GLY A 297 13.14 36.21 -13.04
CA GLY A 297 12.72 35.10 -12.18
C GLY A 297 11.32 35.15 -11.55
N GLY A 298 10.29 35.68 -12.22
CA GLY A 298 8.93 35.76 -11.65
C GLY A 298 8.07 34.50 -11.80
N GLY A 299 8.19 33.79 -12.93
CA GLY A 299 7.27 32.69 -13.29
C GLY A 299 7.79 31.26 -13.05
N LYS A 300 9.09 31.08 -12.77
CA LYS A 300 9.76 29.76 -12.83
C LYS A 300 10.03 29.09 -11.47
N ILE A 301 9.84 29.83 -10.37
CA ILE A 301 9.90 29.29 -8.99
C ILE A 301 8.82 28.22 -8.73
N PRO A 302 7.54 28.38 -9.13
CA PRO A 302 6.53 27.34 -8.90
C PRO A 302 6.85 26.03 -9.62
N ASP A 303 7.48 26.05 -10.80
CA ASP A 303 7.88 24.84 -11.53
C ASP A 303 8.97 24.07 -10.78
N CYS A 304 9.94 24.77 -10.18
CA CYS A 304 11.01 24.15 -9.41
C CYS A 304 10.47 23.46 -8.15
N ILE A 305 9.52 24.11 -7.45
CA ILE A 305 8.81 23.51 -6.31
C ILE A 305 8.03 22.27 -6.75
N ASP A 306 7.37 22.33 -7.92
CA ASP A 306 6.64 21.20 -8.49
C ASP A 306 7.54 19.99 -8.76
N HIS A 307 8.73 20.22 -9.33
CA HIS A 307 9.72 19.17 -9.57
C HIS A 307 10.24 18.56 -8.26
N VAL A 308 10.51 19.37 -7.24
CA VAL A 308 10.94 18.87 -5.92
C VAL A 308 9.85 18.00 -5.28
N LEU A 309 8.59 18.45 -5.31
CA LEU A 309 7.46 17.68 -4.78
C LEU A 309 7.26 16.36 -5.54
N LEU A 310 7.41 16.38 -6.87
CA LEU A 310 7.37 15.17 -7.70
C LEU A 310 8.51 14.21 -7.36
N PHE A 311 9.71 14.73 -7.09
CA PHE A 311 10.87 13.92 -6.74
C PHE A 311 10.68 13.24 -5.38
N ILE A 312 10.21 13.99 -4.37
CA ILE A 312 9.84 13.45 -3.05
C ILE A 312 8.78 12.36 -3.23
N MET A 313 7.77 12.59 -4.07
CA MET A 313 6.73 11.60 -4.36
C MET A 313 7.24 10.32 -5.03
N CYS A 314 8.33 10.42 -5.79
CA CYS A 314 8.95 9.25 -6.40
C CYS A 314 9.75 8.42 -5.39
N ILE A 315 10.46 9.09 -4.47
CA ILE A 315 11.39 8.43 -3.54
C ILE A 315 10.69 7.94 -2.27
N TYR A 316 9.75 8.72 -1.72
CA TYR A 316 9.13 8.44 -0.42
C TYR A 316 8.49 7.05 -0.33
N PRO A 317 7.67 6.59 -1.30
CA PRO A 317 7.09 5.24 -1.27
C PRO A 317 8.15 4.13 -1.33
N THR A 318 9.24 4.36 -2.07
CA THR A 318 10.35 3.40 -2.20
C THR A 318 11.13 3.27 -0.89
N ILE A 319 11.43 4.38 -0.21
CA ILE A 319 12.12 4.37 1.09
C ILE A 319 11.27 3.64 2.13
N ILE A 320 9.98 3.96 2.23
CA ILE A 320 9.10 3.33 3.23
C ILE A 320 8.94 1.84 2.93
N LEU A 321 8.82 1.47 1.66
CA LEU A 321 8.82 0.06 1.29
C LEU A 321 10.11 -0.64 1.74
N ALA A 322 11.28 -0.09 1.40
CA ALA A 322 12.57 -0.67 1.74
C ALA A 322 12.74 -0.84 3.26
N ASN A 323 12.35 0.19 4.02
CA ASN A 323 12.35 0.14 5.49
C ASN A 323 11.40 -0.93 6.02
N SER A 324 10.21 -1.07 5.45
CA SER A 324 9.21 -2.05 5.89
C SER A 324 9.66 -3.49 5.60
N VAL A 325 10.30 -3.73 4.45
CA VAL A 325 10.87 -5.04 4.11
C VAL A 325 12.02 -5.39 5.05
N THR A 326 12.95 -4.45 5.28
CA THR A 326 14.07 -4.65 6.21
C THR A 326 13.58 -4.94 7.62
N ALA A 327 12.57 -4.19 8.06
CA ALA A 327 11.99 -4.36 9.37
C ALA A 327 11.22 -5.68 9.56
N ILE A 328 10.70 -6.31 8.50
CA ILE A 328 10.17 -7.68 8.59
C ILE A 328 11.30 -8.69 8.66
N TYR A 329 12.36 -8.49 7.87
CA TYR A 329 13.51 -9.40 7.87
C TYR A 329 14.18 -9.48 9.25
N GLU A 330 14.20 -8.39 10.01
CA GLU A 330 14.69 -8.36 11.39
C GLU A 330 13.81 -9.15 12.37
N GLU A 331 12.53 -9.36 12.06
CA GLU A 331 11.56 -10.06 12.92
C GLU A 331 11.40 -11.55 12.58
N VAL A 332 11.85 -11.97 11.39
CA VAL A 332 11.75 -13.36 10.89
C VAL A 332 12.91 -14.19 11.42
#